data_AF-A0A210QPN8-F1
#
_entry.id   AF-A0A210QPN8-F1
#
_cell.length_a   1.000
_cell.length_b   1.000
_cell.length_c   1.000
_cell.angle_alpha   90.00
_cell.angle_beta   90.00
_cell.angle_gamma   90.00
#
_symmetry.space_group_name_H-M   'P 1'
#
loop_
_entity.id
_entity.type
_entity.pdbx_description
1 polymer ?
#
loop_
_entity_poly.entity_id
_entity_poly.type
_entity_poly.pdbx_seq_one_letter_code
_entity_poly.pdbx_strand_id
1 'polypeptide(L)'
;MRLRDVTTDMRLRDATTDMKLRDATTDMKLRDVTTDMRLRDVTTETSRVPINFAFNIRRDLVCTSGGNMGGFFSTDKPETGSVIRAADSAAEEVIKTQDEIQKKFKELRDVIGKQNENVETLTKTKARTMDLFNNMQRDDNTGPTHSKKTCTGSDPICEHSKEIKDLKKRMKELRSTLVEKKKEFEKEKQTIATERKRSQEEISGLESDKSRLQMEKTQLESNESRLQMEKQQLESNESRLQMEKQQLESEKSRLQTEKQQLESEQSRLQMDKQQLESEKKSNLHKIQDLENNIKQAEEHIRLAKQKKVRVSLYSGNHTTLMEASAELNKMLCFHWEALGILATVEPCLDPKAHTGTTPLIILCINASRLGTDVSNATQNIHCDQSVAVVILHHKELHALPSQPSEKLLVGAQYRQLGAIVDIAFLKTKGLYACDMNEKALDKLTAFISNFIQQG
;
A
#
# COMPACT_ATOMS: atom_id res chain seq x y z
N MET A 1 8.23 -2.68 -40.67
CA MET A 1 7.31 -3.84 -40.72
C MET A 1 7.75 -4.85 -39.67
N ARG A 2 6.77 -5.47 -38.98
CA ARG A 2 6.86 -6.32 -37.76
C ARG A 2 6.80 -5.58 -36.43
N LEU A 3 5.58 -5.08 -36.17
CA LEU A 3 5.00 -4.93 -34.83
C LEU A 3 5.00 -6.31 -34.16
N ARG A 4 5.36 -6.38 -32.88
CA ARG A 4 5.14 -7.55 -32.03
C ARG A 4 4.04 -7.20 -31.03
N ASP A 5 3.00 -8.04 -31.05
CA ASP A 5 1.83 -7.97 -30.20
C ASP A 5 2.21 -8.05 -28.72
N VAL A 6 1.71 -7.08 -27.94
CA VAL A 6 1.64 -7.15 -26.48
C VAL A 6 0.23 -7.65 -26.16
N THR A 7 0.05 -8.97 -26.18
CA THR A 7 -1.14 -9.62 -25.66
C THR A 7 -0.88 -10.11 -24.25
N THR A 8 -1.55 -9.43 -23.31
CA THR A 8 -2.18 -10.00 -22.11
C THR A 8 -1.31 -10.85 -21.19
N ASP A 9 -0.84 -10.23 -20.11
CA ASP A 9 -0.73 -10.93 -18.82
C ASP A 9 -1.05 -9.96 -17.67
N MET A 10 -2.28 -9.42 -17.67
CA MET A 10 -2.88 -8.87 -16.45
C MET A 10 -3.27 -10.04 -15.56
N ARG A 11 -2.31 -10.53 -14.78
CA ARG A 11 -2.61 -11.38 -13.63
C ARG A 11 -3.26 -10.53 -12.54
N LEU A 12 -4.58 -10.37 -12.65
CA LEU A 12 -5.43 -10.08 -11.49
C LEU A 12 -5.22 -11.22 -10.49
N ARG A 13 -4.56 -10.94 -9.36
CA ARG A 13 -4.63 -11.84 -8.22
C ARG A 13 -6.02 -11.65 -7.61
N ASP A 14 -6.82 -12.70 -7.65
CA ASP A 14 -7.97 -12.84 -6.77
C ASP A 14 -7.47 -12.78 -5.33
N ALA A 15 -7.74 -11.64 -4.66
CA ALA A 15 -7.55 -11.48 -3.23
C ALA A 15 -8.80 -11.99 -2.51
N THR A 16 -9.09 -13.27 -2.65
CA THR A 16 -10.10 -13.98 -1.86
C THR A 16 -9.59 -15.37 -1.55
N THR A 17 -8.70 -15.47 -0.56
CA THR A 17 -8.55 -16.60 0.37
C THR A 17 -7.26 -16.41 1.16
N ASP A 18 -7.31 -15.63 2.24
CA ASP A 18 -6.45 -15.89 3.41
C ASP A 18 -6.96 -15.12 4.65
N MET A 19 -8.23 -15.29 4.97
CA MET A 19 -8.71 -15.07 6.33
C MET A 19 -8.62 -16.40 7.08
N LYS A 20 -7.46 -16.68 7.68
CA LYS A 20 -7.33 -17.71 8.72
C LYS A 20 -8.12 -17.26 9.95
N LEU A 21 -9.41 -17.58 9.96
CA LEU A 21 -10.20 -17.63 11.19
C LEU A 21 -9.55 -18.68 12.09
N ARG A 22 -8.93 -18.23 13.20
CA ARG A 22 -8.62 -19.13 14.31
C ARG A 22 -9.93 -19.42 15.03
N ASP A 23 -10.37 -20.67 14.94
CA ASP A 23 -11.32 -21.23 15.91
C ASP A 23 -10.68 -21.19 17.29
N ALA A 24 -11.16 -20.29 18.14
CA ALA A 24 -10.89 -20.28 19.56
C ALA A 24 -11.91 -21.19 20.26
N THR A 25 -11.80 -22.49 19.99
CA THR A 25 -12.50 -23.52 20.78
C THR A 25 -11.47 -24.58 21.13
N THR A 26 -11.43 -24.95 22.41
CA THR A 26 -10.55 -25.97 23.04
C THR A 26 -9.18 -25.48 23.52
N ASP A 27 -9.16 -24.84 24.69
CA ASP A 27 -8.29 -25.26 25.81
C ASP A 27 -8.69 -24.55 27.12
N MET A 28 -9.95 -24.73 27.54
CA MET A 28 -10.33 -24.47 28.93
C MET A 28 -9.96 -25.68 29.77
N LYS A 29 -8.78 -25.63 30.40
CA LYS A 29 -8.40 -26.54 31.48
C LYS A 29 -9.36 -26.33 32.66
N LEU A 30 -10.31 -27.25 32.80
CA LEU A 30 -11.16 -27.42 33.96
C LEU A 30 -10.28 -27.64 35.21
N ARG A 31 -10.39 -26.76 36.20
CA ARG A 31 -10.09 -27.12 37.59
C ARG A 31 -11.40 -27.57 38.23
N ASP A 32 -11.36 -28.77 38.78
CA ASP A 32 -12.42 -29.34 39.60
C ASP A 32 -12.79 -28.39 40.74
N VAL A 33 -14.04 -27.93 40.74
CA VAL A 33 -14.73 -27.44 41.94
C VAL A 33 -15.80 -28.47 42.26
N THR A 34 -15.39 -29.48 43.01
CA THR A 34 -16.32 -30.30 43.77
C THR A 34 -16.11 -30.01 45.26
N THR A 35 -17.25 -29.92 45.94
CA THR A 35 -17.48 -29.97 47.39
C THR A 35 -17.58 -28.66 48.17
N ASP A 36 -18.74 -28.58 48.83
CA ASP A 36 -19.08 -27.86 50.05
C ASP A 36 -19.40 -26.36 49.99
N MET A 37 -20.60 -26.03 49.48
CA MET A 37 -21.45 -25.06 50.18
C MET A 37 -22.66 -25.77 50.77
N ARG A 38 -22.46 -26.29 51.99
CA ARG A 38 -23.52 -26.62 52.93
C ARG A 38 -24.29 -25.35 53.27
N LEU A 39 -25.61 -25.37 53.05
CA LEU A 39 -26.54 -24.45 53.69
C LEU A 39 -26.38 -24.54 55.21
N ARG A 40 -26.19 -23.41 55.89
CA ARG A 40 -26.48 -23.24 57.32
C ARG A 40 -27.01 -21.85 57.63
N ASP A 41 -27.90 -21.87 58.61
CA ASP A 41 -28.95 -20.93 58.91
C ASP A 41 -28.53 -19.57 59.45
N VAL A 42 -29.46 -18.63 59.27
CA VAL A 42 -29.63 -17.42 60.07
C VAL A 42 -29.85 -17.83 61.53
N THR A 43 -29.02 -17.35 62.45
CA THR A 43 -29.42 -16.96 63.82
C THR A 43 -28.30 -16.16 64.50
N THR A 44 -28.69 -14.98 65.00
CA THR A 44 -28.17 -14.24 66.17
C THR A 44 -26.68 -14.36 66.55
N GLU A 45 -25.96 -13.22 66.57
CA GLU A 45 -25.33 -12.70 67.80
C GLU A 45 -24.69 -11.32 67.61
N THR A 46 -25.17 -10.39 68.42
CA THR A 46 -24.55 -9.10 68.75
C THR A 46 -23.27 -9.31 69.57
N SER A 47 -22.11 -8.79 69.14
CA SER A 47 -21.15 -8.07 70.02
C SER A 47 -19.87 -7.58 69.32
N ARG A 48 -19.71 -6.26 69.32
CA ARG A 48 -18.49 -5.45 69.58
C ARG A 48 -17.12 -5.94 69.08
N VAL A 49 -16.55 -5.22 68.10
CA VAL A 49 -15.09 -4.99 67.99
C VAL A 49 -14.82 -3.50 67.68
N PRO A 50 -13.84 -2.83 68.33
CA PRO A 50 -13.65 -1.37 68.26
C PRO A 50 -12.88 -0.93 67.00
N ILE A 51 -13.24 0.24 66.46
CA ILE A 51 -12.51 0.93 65.40
C ILE A 51 -11.23 1.50 66.00
N ASN A 52 -10.16 0.71 66.01
CA ASN A 52 -8.81 1.21 66.27
C ASN A 52 -7.75 0.48 65.42
N PHE A 53 -8.11 0.10 64.18
CA PHE A 53 -7.23 -0.69 63.30
C PHE A 53 -6.98 -0.08 61.91
N ALA A 54 -7.26 1.22 61.70
CA ALA A 54 -6.93 1.91 60.44
C ALA A 54 -5.89 3.03 60.62
N PHE A 55 -5.03 2.90 61.62
CA PHE A 55 -3.85 3.75 61.83
C PHE A 55 -2.58 2.92 61.64
N ASN A 56 -2.40 2.27 60.47
CA ASN A 56 -1.12 1.67 60.07
C ASN A 56 -1.10 1.14 58.62
N ILE A 57 -1.47 1.94 57.61
CA ILE A 57 -0.91 1.79 56.25
C ILE A 57 -0.77 3.19 55.62
N ARG A 58 0.10 4.03 56.18
CA ARG A 58 0.55 5.25 55.49
C ARG A 58 1.92 5.72 56.02
N ARG A 59 2.90 4.82 56.02
CA ARG A 59 4.31 5.26 56.13
C ARG A 59 5.36 4.28 55.61
N ASP A 60 5.03 3.43 54.64
CA ASP A 60 6.02 2.74 53.81
C ASP A 60 5.69 3.01 52.34
N LEU A 61 6.17 4.16 51.85
CA LEU A 61 6.47 4.48 50.44
C LEU A 61 7.05 5.90 50.41
N VAL A 62 8.21 6.04 51.06
CA VAL A 62 9.20 7.09 50.79
C VAL A 62 10.36 6.36 50.09
N CYS A 63 10.89 6.97 49.02
CA CYS A 63 11.88 6.46 48.05
C CYS A 63 11.23 5.61 46.93
N THR A 64 11.16 6.01 45.66
CA THR A 64 12.27 6.45 44.78
C THR A 64 11.77 7.32 43.61
N SER A 65 12.37 8.50 43.40
CA SER A 65 12.56 9.07 42.05
C SER A 65 13.60 10.20 42.09
N GLY A 66 14.87 9.82 41.95
CA GLY A 66 15.91 10.74 41.49
C GLY A 66 15.93 10.74 39.96
N GLY A 67 15.82 11.91 39.33
CA GLY A 67 15.88 12.04 37.88
C GLY A 67 15.47 13.41 37.36
N ASN A 68 16.32 14.40 37.62
CA ASN A 68 16.30 15.75 37.08
C ASN A 68 16.31 15.77 35.54
N MET A 69 15.52 16.65 34.92
CA MET A 69 15.90 17.48 33.77
C MET A 69 14.94 18.69 33.71
N GLY A 70 15.51 19.89 33.71
CA GLY A 70 14.82 21.15 34.03
C GLY A 70 14.10 21.83 32.86
N GLY A 71 13.36 22.90 33.20
CA GLY A 71 12.70 23.78 32.25
C GLY A 71 11.62 24.70 32.86
N PHE A 72 12.08 25.74 33.57
CA PHE A 72 11.53 27.08 33.78
C PHE A 72 10.02 27.46 33.57
N PHE A 73 9.51 28.14 34.60
CA PHE A 73 8.42 29.14 34.75
C PHE A 73 6.94 28.77 35.05
N SER A 74 6.60 29.01 36.33
CA SER A 74 5.46 29.73 36.92
C SER A 74 4.02 29.30 36.59
N THR A 75 3.37 28.55 37.48
CA THR A 75 2.55 29.00 38.65
C THR A 75 1.28 29.74 38.26
N ASP A 76 0.16 29.01 38.24
CA ASP A 76 -1.00 29.32 39.09
C ASP A 76 -2.07 28.22 38.96
N LYS A 77 -2.20 27.40 40.00
CA LYS A 77 -3.45 26.68 40.33
C LYS A 77 -3.53 26.52 41.86
N PRO A 78 -4.26 27.42 42.56
CA PRO A 78 -4.41 27.39 44.02
C PRO A 78 -5.64 26.59 44.46
N GLU A 79 -5.97 25.47 43.80
CA GLU A 79 -7.28 24.82 44.02
C GLU A 79 -7.20 23.49 44.79
N THR A 80 -6.07 22.79 44.81
CA THR A 80 -5.98 21.50 45.53
C THR A 80 -5.78 21.64 47.04
N GLY A 81 -5.06 22.67 47.50
CA GLY A 81 -4.86 22.93 48.94
C GLY A 81 -6.07 23.60 49.63
N SER A 82 -6.97 24.21 48.86
CA SER A 82 -8.23 24.78 49.36
C SER A 82 -9.25 23.67 49.63
N VAL A 83 -9.38 22.74 48.68
CA VAL A 83 -10.31 21.60 48.77
C VAL A 83 -9.93 20.63 49.89
N ILE A 84 -8.63 20.37 50.10
CA ILE A 84 -8.17 19.49 51.20
C ILE A 84 -8.45 20.13 52.57
N ARG A 85 -8.17 21.43 52.74
CA ARG A 85 -8.47 22.13 54.01
C ARG A 85 -9.97 22.28 54.28
N ALA A 86 -10.77 22.45 53.23
CA ALA A 86 -12.23 22.46 53.36
C ALA A 86 -12.77 21.08 53.73
N ALA A 87 -12.20 20.00 53.19
CA ALA A 87 -12.57 18.63 53.54
C ALA A 87 -12.18 18.28 55.00
N ASP A 88 -11.00 18.69 55.45
CA ASP A 88 -10.56 18.48 56.85
C ASP A 88 -11.42 19.29 57.83
N SER A 89 -11.75 20.55 57.49
CA SER A 89 -12.64 21.40 58.31
C SER A 89 -14.07 20.83 58.38
N ALA A 90 -14.59 20.28 57.28
CA ALA A 90 -15.90 19.64 57.27
C ALA A 90 -15.89 18.33 58.08
N ALA A 91 -14.79 17.57 58.04
CA ALA A 91 -14.64 16.36 58.85
C ALA A 91 -14.59 16.68 60.35
N GLU A 92 -13.91 17.76 60.76
CA GLU A 92 -13.90 18.22 62.15
C GLU A 92 -15.28 18.68 62.65
N GLU A 93 -16.06 19.36 61.81
CA GLU A 93 -17.44 19.74 62.15
C GLU A 93 -18.37 18.53 62.28
N VAL A 94 -18.21 17.51 61.42
CA VAL A 94 -18.95 16.25 61.52
C VAL A 94 -18.61 15.50 62.80
N ILE A 95 -17.35 15.50 63.23
CA ILE A 95 -16.94 14.88 64.50
C ILE A 95 -17.52 15.64 65.70
N LYS A 96 -17.47 16.98 65.71
CA LYS A 96 -18.08 17.79 66.78
C LYS A 96 -19.58 17.58 66.89
N THR A 97 -20.29 17.57 65.77
CA THR A 97 -21.74 17.33 65.75
C THR A 97 -22.09 15.92 66.21
N GLN A 98 -21.28 14.92 65.87
CA GLN A 98 -21.43 13.55 66.38
C GLN A 98 -21.24 13.49 67.90
N ASP A 99 -20.24 14.18 68.45
CA ASP A 99 -19.99 14.23 69.90
C ASP A 99 -21.11 14.95 70.67
N GLU A 100 -21.67 16.03 70.12
CA GLU A 100 -22.83 16.71 70.69
C GLU A 100 -24.09 15.82 70.68
N ILE A 101 -24.30 15.07 69.60
CA ILE A 101 -25.39 14.08 69.51
C ILE A 101 -25.21 13.00 70.59
N GLN A 102 -24.00 12.45 70.75
CA GLN A 102 -23.70 11.46 71.80
C GLN A 102 -23.91 12.01 73.22
N LYS A 103 -23.54 13.28 73.46
CA LYS A 103 -23.78 13.96 74.74
C LYS A 103 -25.27 14.10 75.04
N LYS A 104 -26.08 14.52 74.05
CA LYS A 104 -27.55 14.61 74.18
C LYS A 104 -28.20 13.25 74.41
N PHE A 105 -27.71 12.18 73.77
CA PHE A 105 -28.18 10.82 74.04
C PHE A 105 -27.87 10.36 75.47
N LYS A 106 -26.73 10.76 76.03
CA LYS A 106 -26.37 10.47 77.43
C LYS A 106 -27.30 11.22 78.40
N GLU A 107 -27.53 12.50 78.17
CA GLU A 107 -28.48 13.31 78.97
C GLU A 107 -29.90 12.73 78.92
N LEU A 108 -30.37 12.31 77.74
CA LEU A 108 -31.68 11.67 77.58
C LEU A 108 -31.76 10.35 78.35
N ARG A 109 -30.69 9.55 78.34
CA ARG A 109 -30.60 8.29 79.09
C ARG A 109 -30.66 8.53 80.61
N ASP A 110 -30.00 9.56 81.10
CA ASP A 110 -30.01 9.94 82.52
C ASP A 110 -31.40 10.44 82.96
N VAL A 111 -32.11 11.19 82.08
CA VAL A 111 -33.50 11.60 82.32
C VAL A 111 -34.44 10.40 82.37
N ILE A 112 -34.29 9.45 81.45
CA ILE A 112 -35.06 8.19 81.45
C ILE A 112 -34.76 7.36 82.70
N GLY A 113 -33.50 7.30 83.14
CA GLY A 113 -33.10 6.64 84.39
C GLY A 113 -33.80 7.23 85.61
N LYS A 114 -33.83 8.56 85.74
CA LYS A 114 -34.54 9.25 86.83
C LYS A 114 -36.06 9.05 86.77
N GLN A 115 -36.63 9.01 85.57
CA GLN A 115 -38.06 8.70 85.39
C GLN A 115 -38.39 7.26 85.85
N ASN A 116 -37.51 6.30 85.58
CA ASN A 116 -37.69 4.91 86.02
C ASN A 116 -37.58 4.74 87.54
N GLU A 117 -36.66 5.45 88.21
CA GLU A 117 -36.61 5.48 89.69
C GLU A 117 -37.89 6.10 90.31
N ASN A 118 -38.45 7.13 89.67
CA ASN A 118 -39.74 7.71 90.07
C ASN A 118 -40.91 6.72 89.88
N VAL A 119 -40.90 5.90 88.83
CA VAL A 119 -41.89 4.84 88.63
C VAL A 119 -41.74 3.72 89.66
N GLU A 120 -40.51 3.36 90.02
CA GLU A 120 -40.22 2.35 91.04
C GLU A 120 -40.64 2.82 92.46
N THR A 121 -40.43 4.10 92.77
CA THR A 121 -40.92 4.71 94.03
C THR A 121 -42.43 4.86 94.06
N LEU A 122 -43.08 5.20 92.94
CA LEU A 122 -44.55 5.19 92.86
C LEU A 122 -45.15 3.78 93.02
N THR A 123 -44.52 2.75 92.45
CA THR A 123 -44.98 1.37 92.60
C THR A 123 -44.78 0.85 94.03
N LYS A 124 -43.67 1.21 94.70
CA LYS A 124 -43.46 0.92 96.14
C LYS A 124 -44.47 1.66 97.04
N THR A 125 -44.80 2.91 96.73
CA THR A 125 -45.83 3.68 97.45
C THR A 125 -47.23 3.09 97.23
N LYS A 126 -47.55 2.66 96.00
CA LYS A 126 -48.80 1.97 95.64
C LYS A 126 -48.96 0.65 96.41
N ALA A 127 -47.89 -0.14 96.51
CA ALA A 127 -47.88 -1.38 97.30
C ALA A 127 -48.16 -1.10 98.79
N ARG A 128 -47.50 -0.10 99.39
CA ARG A 128 -47.75 0.32 100.78
C ARG A 128 -49.18 0.81 101.02
N THR A 129 -49.79 1.52 100.06
CA THR A 129 -51.21 1.94 100.15
C THR A 129 -52.19 0.79 99.97
N MET A 130 -51.87 -0.23 99.16
CA MET A 130 -52.70 -1.44 99.03
C MET A 130 -52.61 -2.31 100.29
N ASP A 131 -51.44 -2.38 100.94
CA ASP A 131 -51.27 -3.08 102.22
C ASP A 131 -52.02 -2.38 103.37
N LEU A 132 -52.02 -1.03 103.40
CA LEU A 132 -52.84 -0.25 104.32
C LEU A 132 -54.35 -0.42 104.06
N PHE A 133 -54.78 -0.49 102.80
CA PHE A 133 -56.19 -0.71 102.43
C PHE A 133 -56.67 -2.12 102.82
N ASN A 134 -55.83 -3.14 102.62
CA ASN A 134 -56.14 -4.52 103.01
C ASN A 134 -56.10 -4.74 104.54
N ASN A 135 -55.35 -3.92 105.27
CA ASN A 135 -55.34 -3.91 106.75
C ASN A 135 -56.50 -3.11 107.36
N MET A 136 -57.25 -2.31 106.59
CA MET A 136 -58.49 -1.63 107.04
C MET A 136 -59.79 -2.41 106.73
N GLN A 137 -59.72 -3.53 105.98
CA GLN A 137 -60.87 -4.39 105.67
C GLN A 137 -60.92 -5.70 106.48
N ARG A 138 -60.24 -5.74 107.63
CA ARG A 138 -60.45 -6.74 108.66
C ARG A 138 -60.71 -6.01 109.97
N ASP A 139 -61.95 -5.61 110.18
CA ASP A 139 -62.62 -5.66 111.48
C ASP A 139 -64.11 -5.33 111.30
N ASP A 140 -64.92 -6.17 111.96
CA ASP A 140 -66.32 -6.02 112.33
C ASP A 140 -67.46 -6.19 111.30
N ASN A 141 -67.85 -7.47 111.19
CA ASN A 141 -69.24 -7.90 111.20
C ASN A 141 -70.01 -7.30 112.40
N THR A 142 -71.23 -6.79 112.18
CA THR A 142 -72.48 -7.27 112.82
C THR A 142 -73.68 -6.39 112.43
N GLY A 143 -74.78 -7.02 112.00
CA GLY A 143 -76.10 -6.36 111.91
C GLY A 143 -76.67 -6.05 113.31
N PRO A 144 -77.85 -5.43 113.43
CA PRO A 144 -79.07 -6.14 113.05
C PRO A 144 -80.24 -5.26 112.56
N THR A 145 -81.37 -5.94 112.44
CA THR A 145 -82.67 -5.67 111.83
C THR A 145 -83.65 -4.81 112.66
N HIS A 146 -84.72 -4.39 111.96
CA HIS A 146 -86.12 -4.19 112.40
C HIS A 146 -86.70 -2.79 112.74
N SER A 147 -87.72 -2.48 111.92
CA SER A 147 -89.11 -2.12 112.29
C SER A 147 -89.50 -0.64 112.42
N LYS A 148 -90.61 -0.36 111.73
CA LYS A 148 -91.43 0.87 111.76
C LYS A 148 -92.04 1.10 113.15
N LYS A 149 -92.12 2.36 113.58
CA LYS A 149 -93.29 2.91 114.30
C LYS A 149 -93.34 4.44 114.20
N THR A 150 -94.54 4.94 114.41
CA THR A 150 -95.19 6.14 113.90
C THR A 150 -95.17 7.35 114.86
N CYS A 151 -95.78 8.46 114.38
CA CYS A 151 -96.41 9.59 115.11
C CYS A 151 -95.54 10.84 115.28
N THR A 152 -95.67 11.87 114.43
CA THR A 152 -96.62 13.02 114.42
C THR A 152 -96.27 14.15 115.40
N GLY A 153 -95.97 15.33 114.86
CA GLY A 153 -95.88 16.60 115.58
C GLY A 153 -95.12 17.71 114.82
N SER A 154 -95.82 18.37 113.87
CA SER A 154 -95.64 19.75 113.35
C SER A 154 -94.27 20.29 112.84
N ASP A 155 -94.23 20.52 111.52
CA ASP A 155 -93.53 21.57 110.74
C ASP A 155 -91.98 21.76 110.82
N PRO A 156 -91.24 20.87 110.13
CA PRO A 156 -90.23 21.27 109.11
C PRO A 156 -90.41 20.54 107.76
N ILE A 157 -91.41 19.67 107.65
CA ILE A 157 -91.62 18.75 106.51
C ILE A 157 -92.01 19.50 105.22
N CYS A 158 -92.63 20.68 105.33
CA CYS A 158 -93.04 21.50 104.18
C CYS A 158 -91.83 22.13 103.45
N GLU A 159 -90.79 22.51 104.20
CA GLU A 159 -89.55 23.09 103.65
C GLU A 159 -88.70 22.02 102.97
N HIS A 160 -88.49 20.88 103.64
CA HIS A 160 -87.82 19.72 103.03
C HIS A 160 -88.59 19.14 101.84
N SER A 161 -89.93 19.22 101.81
CA SER A 161 -90.73 18.81 100.64
C SER A 161 -90.50 19.72 99.43
N LYS A 162 -90.31 21.04 99.65
CA LYS A 162 -89.95 22.00 98.60
C LYS A 162 -88.51 21.77 98.12
N GLU A 163 -87.56 21.60 99.03
CA GLU A 163 -86.17 21.27 98.68
C GLU A 163 -86.06 19.97 97.90
N ILE A 164 -86.78 18.91 98.28
CA ILE A 164 -86.82 17.64 97.55
C ILE A 164 -87.45 17.82 96.17
N LYS A 165 -88.47 18.69 96.00
CA LYS A 165 -89.05 19.02 94.70
C LYS A 165 -88.06 19.78 93.81
N ASP A 166 -87.34 20.74 94.37
CA ASP A 166 -86.34 21.53 93.64
C ASP A 166 -85.12 20.69 93.27
N LEU A 167 -84.65 19.80 94.16
CA LEU A 167 -83.61 18.82 93.87
C LEU A 167 -84.06 17.84 92.78
N LYS A 168 -85.31 17.37 92.80
CA LYS A 168 -85.86 16.53 91.71
C LYS A 168 -85.92 17.28 90.38
N LYS A 169 -86.31 18.54 90.38
CA LYS A 169 -86.31 19.40 89.18
C LYS A 169 -84.90 19.57 88.63
N ARG A 170 -83.94 19.89 89.49
CA ARG A 170 -82.52 20.07 89.15
C ARG A 170 -81.89 18.77 88.66
N MET A 171 -82.23 17.62 89.25
CA MET A 171 -81.82 16.30 88.74
C MET A 171 -82.41 15.99 87.37
N LYS A 172 -83.65 16.42 87.09
CA LYS A 172 -84.28 16.26 85.77
C LYS A 172 -83.58 17.14 84.71
N GLU A 173 -83.24 18.38 85.05
CA GLU A 173 -82.48 19.30 84.20
C GLU A 173 -81.04 18.80 83.95
N LEU A 174 -80.34 18.32 84.98
CA LEU A 174 -79.02 17.69 84.85
C LEU A 174 -79.07 16.42 83.98
N ARG A 175 -80.13 15.61 84.10
CA ARG A 175 -80.35 14.47 83.20
C ARG A 175 -80.57 14.93 81.75
N SER A 176 -81.35 15.99 81.53
CA SER A 176 -81.59 16.53 80.19
C SER A 176 -80.29 17.02 79.54
N THR A 177 -79.50 17.81 80.28
CA THR A 177 -78.22 18.34 79.81
C THR A 177 -77.17 17.23 79.58
N LEU A 178 -77.13 16.19 80.43
CA LEU A 178 -76.29 15.02 80.20
C LEU A 178 -76.68 14.26 78.92
N VAL A 179 -77.99 14.13 78.64
CA VAL A 179 -78.48 13.51 77.40
C VAL A 179 -78.10 14.34 76.17
N GLU A 180 -78.16 15.66 76.25
CA GLU A 180 -77.72 16.57 75.18
C GLU A 180 -76.21 16.47 74.95
N LYS A 181 -75.39 16.59 76.00
CA LYS A 181 -73.93 16.41 75.90
C LYS A 181 -73.54 15.04 75.37
N LYS A 182 -74.29 13.98 75.72
CA LYS A 182 -74.07 12.63 75.16
C LYS A 182 -74.34 12.62 73.65
N LYS A 183 -75.39 13.30 73.18
CA LYS A 183 -75.68 13.42 71.74
C LYS A 183 -74.60 14.24 71.01
N GLU A 184 -74.11 15.32 71.61
CA GLU A 184 -73.01 16.12 71.05
C GLU A 184 -71.72 15.31 70.97
N PHE A 185 -71.36 14.61 72.05
CA PHE A 185 -70.19 13.74 72.08
C PHE A 185 -70.29 12.63 71.01
N GLU A 186 -71.48 12.07 70.78
CA GLU A 186 -71.64 11.06 69.72
C GLU A 186 -71.49 11.66 68.31
N LYS A 187 -71.94 12.90 68.08
CA LYS A 187 -71.71 13.62 66.81
C LYS A 187 -70.24 13.94 66.59
N GLU A 188 -69.55 14.42 67.62
CA GLU A 188 -68.12 14.74 67.56
C GLU A 188 -67.31 13.46 67.30
N LYS A 189 -67.63 12.37 67.97
CA LYS A 189 -67.04 11.04 67.73
C LYS A 189 -67.26 10.57 66.29
N GLN A 190 -68.45 10.77 65.71
CA GLN A 190 -68.70 10.46 64.30
C GLN A 190 -67.85 11.34 63.36
N THR A 191 -67.72 12.63 63.66
CA THR A 191 -66.91 13.57 62.87
C THR A 191 -65.44 13.16 62.89
N ILE A 192 -64.87 12.91 64.07
CA ILE A 192 -63.49 12.44 64.25
C ILE A 192 -63.28 11.11 63.50
N ALA A 193 -64.26 10.20 63.52
CA ALA A 193 -64.16 8.95 62.77
C ALA A 193 -64.09 9.18 61.25
N THR A 194 -64.86 10.13 60.72
CA THR A 194 -64.80 10.49 59.28
C THR A 194 -63.48 11.18 58.90
N GLU A 195 -62.98 12.10 59.72
CA GLU A 195 -61.69 12.77 59.49
C GLU A 195 -60.51 11.79 59.57
N ARG A 196 -60.57 10.83 60.50
CA ARG A 196 -59.59 9.76 60.58
C ARG A 196 -59.57 8.91 59.31
N LYS A 197 -60.75 8.57 58.77
CA LYS A 197 -60.85 7.82 57.52
C LYS A 197 -60.24 8.61 56.35
N ARG A 198 -60.56 9.90 56.24
CA ARG A 198 -60.01 10.80 55.20
C ARG A 198 -58.49 10.91 55.31
N SER A 199 -57.96 11.07 56.52
CA SER A 199 -56.51 11.12 56.76
C SER A 199 -55.82 9.80 56.40
N GLN A 200 -56.47 8.66 56.67
CA GLN A 200 -55.97 7.33 56.29
C GLN A 200 -55.89 7.18 54.76
N GLU A 201 -56.91 7.66 54.04
CA GLU A 201 -56.94 7.66 52.57
C GLU A 201 -55.84 8.58 52.00
N GLU A 202 -55.63 9.76 52.56
CA GLU A 202 -54.56 10.69 52.17
C GLU A 202 -53.17 10.09 52.39
N ILE A 203 -52.94 9.45 53.55
CA ILE A 203 -51.69 8.72 53.82
C ILE A 203 -51.45 7.64 52.77
N SER A 204 -52.48 6.85 52.44
CA SER A 204 -52.35 5.80 51.41
C SER A 204 -52.05 6.38 50.02
N GLY A 205 -52.60 7.55 49.69
CA GLY A 205 -52.30 8.27 48.45
C GLY A 205 -50.84 8.74 48.41
N LEU A 206 -50.37 9.35 49.49
CA LEU A 206 -48.98 9.80 49.62
C LEU A 206 -47.96 8.65 49.57
N GLU A 207 -48.30 7.49 50.14
CA GLU A 207 -47.46 6.28 50.04
C GLU A 207 -47.37 5.75 48.60
N SER A 208 -48.48 5.81 47.84
CA SER A 208 -48.50 5.47 46.42
C SER A 208 -47.65 6.45 45.60
N ASP A 209 -47.79 7.75 45.83
CA ASP A 209 -47.00 8.79 45.17
C ASP A 209 -45.51 8.67 45.47
N LYS A 210 -45.15 8.40 46.73
CA LYS A 210 -43.76 8.13 47.13
C LYS A 210 -43.18 6.95 46.36
N SER A 211 -43.95 5.87 46.21
CA SER A 211 -43.51 4.68 45.48
C SER A 211 -43.30 4.98 44.00
N ARG A 212 -44.20 5.74 43.38
CA ARG A 212 -44.08 6.19 41.98
C ARG A 212 -42.85 7.06 41.75
N LEU A 213 -42.64 8.08 42.60
CA LEU A 213 -41.47 8.96 42.51
C LEU A 213 -40.16 8.20 42.70
N GLN A 214 -40.15 7.16 43.55
CA GLN A 214 -38.99 6.32 43.73
C GLN A 214 -38.67 5.50 42.46
N MET A 215 -39.68 4.97 41.77
CA MET A 215 -39.48 4.31 40.47
C MET A 215 -38.97 5.29 39.41
N GLU A 216 -39.55 6.49 39.30
CA GLU A 216 -39.10 7.53 38.37
C GLU A 216 -37.63 7.91 38.63
N LYS A 217 -37.24 8.08 39.90
CA LYS A 217 -35.86 8.33 40.28
C LYS A 217 -34.92 7.24 39.78
N THR A 218 -35.24 5.97 40.02
CA THR A 218 -34.40 4.85 39.54
C THR A 218 -34.30 4.79 38.02
N GLN A 219 -35.37 5.16 37.31
CA GLN A 219 -35.38 5.21 35.85
C GLN A 219 -34.48 6.34 35.33
N LEU A 220 -34.49 7.50 35.98
CA LEU A 220 -33.64 8.63 35.63
C LEU A 220 -32.15 8.32 35.89
N GLU A 221 -31.82 7.70 37.01
CA GLU A 221 -30.44 7.26 37.32
C GLU A 221 -29.91 6.25 36.29
N SER A 222 -30.76 5.33 35.83
CA SER A 222 -30.44 4.39 34.75
C SER A 222 -30.21 5.11 33.41
N ASN A 223 -31.07 6.06 33.06
CA ASN A 223 -30.92 6.85 31.84
C ASN A 223 -29.65 7.72 31.87
N GLU A 224 -29.32 8.34 32.99
CA GLU A 224 -28.10 9.12 33.18
C GLU A 224 -26.86 8.25 32.97
N SER A 225 -26.83 7.06 33.57
CA SER A 225 -25.75 6.10 33.39
C SER A 225 -25.56 5.69 31.92
N ARG A 226 -26.68 5.48 31.18
CA ARG A 226 -26.63 5.16 29.75
C ARG A 226 -26.08 6.32 28.92
N LEU A 227 -26.55 7.54 29.16
CA LEU A 227 -26.07 8.73 28.45
C LEU A 227 -24.58 8.99 28.72
N GLN A 228 -24.10 8.70 29.92
CA GLN A 228 -22.68 8.81 30.25
C GLN A 228 -21.83 7.82 29.46
N MET A 229 -22.28 6.57 29.29
CA MET A 229 -21.60 5.58 28.45
C MET A 229 -21.61 5.99 26.97
N GLU A 230 -22.73 6.46 26.45
CA GLU A 230 -22.84 6.95 25.07
C GLU A 230 -21.89 8.13 24.82
N LYS A 231 -21.79 9.06 25.78
CA LYS A 231 -20.84 10.18 25.71
C LYS A 231 -19.40 9.69 25.63
N GLN A 232 -18.99 8.77 26.50
CA GLN A 232 -17.63 8.20 26.47
C GLN A 232 -17.33 7.48 25.15
N GLN A 233 -18.32 6.77 24.59
CA GLN A 233 -18.18 6.11 23.30
C GLN A 233 -18.01 7.11 22.15
N LEU A 234 -18.75 8.22 22.17
CA LEU A 234 -18.62 9.29 21.18
C LEU A 234 -17.26 9.98 21.27
N GLU A 235 -16.76 10.28 22.47
CA GLU A 235 -15.43 10.87 22.69
C GLU A 235 -14.30 9.95 22.17
N SER A 236 -14.43 8.63 22.38
CA SER A 236 -13.51 7.63 21.85
C SER A 236 -13.54 7.57 20.31
N ASN A 237 -14.73 7.61 19.71
CA ASN A 237 -14.90 7.64 18.26
C ASN A 237 -14.32 8.92 17.63
N GLU A 238 -14.54 10.08 18.26
CA GLU A 238 -13.98 11.36 17.83
C GLU A 238 -12.45 11.31 17.82
N SER A 239 -11.85 10.79 18.90
CA SER A 239 -10.40 10.61 19.00
C SER A 239 -9.84 9.70 17.91
N ARG A 240 -10.54 8.60 17.58
CA ARG A 240 -10.15 7.70 16.49
C ARG A 240 -10.22 8.40 15.12
N LEU A 241 -11.32 9.09 14.84
CA LEU A 241 -11.49 9.84 13.58
C LEU A 241 -10.43 10.93 13.41
N GLN A 242 -10.02 11.58 14.51
CA GLN A 242 -8.95 12.56 14.48
C GLN A 242 -7.60 11.94 14.11
N MET A 243 -7.29 10.75 14.63
CA MET A 243 -6.08 10.01 14.24
C MET A 243 -6.12 9.59 12.78
N GLU A 244 -7.24 9.05 12.30
CA GLU A 244 -7.42 8.67 10.89
C GLU A 244 -7.24 9.87 9.95
N LYS A 245 -7.80 11.03 10.32
CA LYS A 245 -7.61 12.28 9.58
C LYS A 245 -6.14 12.66 9.46
N GLN A 246 -5.39 12.60 10.57
CA GLN A 246 -3.95 12.91 10.58
C GLN A 246 -3.14 11.93 9.71
N GLN A 247 -3.49 10.64 9.75
CA GLN A 247 -2.87 9.62 8.89
C GLN A 247 -3.11 9.91 7.41
N LEU A 248 -4.36 10.18 7.02
CA LEU A 248 -4.69 10.53 5.63
C LEU A 248 -3.98 11.80 5.15
N GLU A 249 -3.83 12.80 6.01
CA GLU A 249 -3.10 14.03 5.68
C GLU A 249 -1.60 13.78 5.47
N SER A 250 -1.01 12.87 6.25
CA SER A 250 0.38 12.43 6.06
C SER A 250 0.56 11.64 4.76
N GLU A 251 -0.37 10.74 4.41
CA GLU A 251 -0.34 9.97 3.17
C GLU A 251 -0.49 10.88 1.95
N LYS A 252 -1.41 11.85 2.01
CA LYS A 252 -1.58 12.87 0.97
C LYS A 252 -0.27 13.63 0.71
N SER A 253 0.42 14.04 1.77
CA SER A 253 1.69 14.75 1.68
C SER A 253 2.80 13.89 1.06
N ARG A 254 2.86 12.59 1.43
CA ARG A 254 3.79 11.63 0.83
C ARG A 254 3.52 11.45 -0.66
N LEU A 255 2.27 11.20 -1.05
CA LEU A 255 1.88 11.03 -2.45
C LEU A 255 2.15 12.29 -3.29
N GLN A 256 1.98 13.48 -2.71
CA GLN A 256 2.34 14.72 -3.39
C GLN A 256 3.86 14.82 -3.66
N THR A 257 4.68 14.36 -2.71
CA THR A 257 6.14 14.32 -2.87
C THR A 257 6.55 13.30 -3.95
N GLU A 258 5.98 12.10 -3.93
CA GLU A 258 6.22 11.07 -4.95
C GLU A 258 5.82 11.56 -6.35
N LYS A 259 4.69 12.27 -6.46
CA LYS A 259 4.26 12.88 -7.73
C LYS A 259 5.30 13.85 -8.27
N GLN A 260 5.82 14.75 -7.43
CA GLN A 260 6.86 15.72 -7.85
C GLN A 260 8.16 15.03 -8.28
N GLN A 261 8.55 13.95 -7.58
CA GLN A 261 9.71 13.15 -7.96
C GLN A 261 9.52 12.52 -9.34
N LEU A 262 8.36 11.89 -9.60
CA LEU A 262 8.06 11.29 -10.90
C LEU A 262 8.02 12.33 -12.03
N GLU A 263 7.48 13.53 -11.79
CA GLU A 263 7.50 14.63 -12.76
C GLU A 263 8.93 15.07 -13.10
N SER A 264 9.83 15.09 -12.10
CA SER A 264 11.24 15.40 -12.31
C SER A 264 11.99 14.31 -13.10
N GLU A 265 11.70 13.03 -12.82
CA GLU A 265 12.27 11.90 -13.55
C GLU A 265 11.81 11.87 -15.00
N GLN A 266 10.52 12.13 -15.24
CA GLN A 266 9.96 12.25 -16.59
C GLN A 266 10.68 13.34 -17.39
N SER A 267 10.91 14.50 -16.77
CA SER A 267 11.63 15.60 -17.41
C SER A 267 13.08 15.23 -17.74
N ARG A 268 13.78 14.52 -16.84
CA ARG A 268 15.14 14.03 -17.09
C ARG A 268 15.18 13.03 -18.25
N LEU A 269 14.30 12.04 -18.24
CA LEU A 269 14.22 11.04 -19.31
C LEU A 269 13.89 11.68 -20.68
N GLN A 270 13.10 12.75 -20.69
CA GLN A 270 12.83 13.51 -21.91
C GLN A 270 14.10 14.19 -22.45
N MET A 271 14.94 14.78 -21.59
CA MET A 271 16.22 15.35 -22.01
C MET A 271 17.18 14.28 -22.52
N ASP A 272 17.30 13.16 -21.80
CA ASP A 272 18.16 12.03 -22.21
C ASP A 272 17.75 11.50 -23.59
N LYS A 273 16.44 11.38 -23.84
CA LYS A 273 15.91 10.99 -25.16
C LYS A 273 16.32 11.98 -26.25
N GLN A 274 16.19 13.29 -26.02
CA GLN A 274 16.58 14.31 -26.99
C GLN A 274 18.09 14.27 -27.26
N GLN A 275 18.90 14.07 -26.23
CA GLN A 275 20.35 13.92 -26.37
C GLN A 275 20.69 12.70 -27.24
N LEU A 276 20.12 11.54 -26.93
CA LEU A 276 20.34 10.31 -27.71
C LEU A 276 19.90 10.45 -29.17
N GLU A 277 18.78 11.15 -29.43
CA GLU A 277 18.35 11.43 -30.81
C GLU A 277 19.36 12.32 -31.56
N SER A 278 19.94 13.32 -30.88
CA SER A 278 20.98 14.17 -31.46
C SER A 278 22.27 13.40 -31.75
N GLU A 279 22.70 12.53 -30.84
CA GLU A 279 23.87 11.66 -31.00
C GLU A 279 23.66 10.67 -32.14
N LYS A 280 22.47 10.06 -32.23
CA LYS A 280 22.09 9.19 -33.33
C LYS A 280 22.19 9.90 -34.68
N LYS A 281 21.69 11.14 -34.79
CA LYS A 281 21.77 11.92 -36.03
C LYS A 281 23.21 12.27 -36.39
N SER A 282 24.02 12.67 -35.41
CA SER A 282 25.45 12.95 -35.59
C SER A 282 26.21 11.73 -36.09
N ASN A 283 26.00 10.57 -35.47
CA ASN A 283 26.64 9.33 -35.88
C ASN A 283 26.18 8.86 -37.27
N LEU A 284 24.90 9.07 -37.61
CA LEU A 284 24.41 8.78 -38.97
C LEU A 284 25.13 9.62 -40.03
N HIS A 285 25.35 10.91 -39.78
CA HIS A 285 26.13 11.76 -40.69
C HIS A 285 27.59 11.29 -40.80
N LYS A 286 28.23 10.95 -39.68
CA LYS A 286 29.60 10.40 -39.70
C LYS A 286 29.70 9.12 -40.53
N ILE A 287 28.71 8.23 -40.41
CA ILE A 287 28.66 7.00 -41.22
C ILE A 287 28.53 7.34 -42.70
N GLN A 288 27.63 8.27 -43.07
CA GLN A 288 27.48 8.72 -44.47
C GLN A 288 28.77 9.32 -45.03
N ASP A 289 29.48 10.13 -44.24
CA ASP A 289 30.76 10.71 -44.65
C ASP A 289 31.83 9.62 -44.86
N LEU A 290 31.91 8.65 -43.95
CA LEU A 290 32.82 7.51 -44.09
C LEU A 290 32.48 6.66 -45.31
N GLU A 291 31.21 6.38 -45.58
CA GLU A 291 30.77 5.65 -46.77
C GLU A 291 31.18 6.37 -48.06
N ASN A 292 31.04 7.70 -48.10
CA ASN A 292 31.48 8.50 -49.25
C ASN A 292 33.00 8.45 -49.44
N ASN A 293 33.76 8.56 -48.35
CA ASN A 293 35.22 8.46 -48.38
C ASN A 293 35.69 7.08 -48.86
N ILE A 294 35.05 6.00 -48.41
CA ILE A 294 35.35 4.64 -48.87
C ILE A 294 35.10 4.52 -50.38
N LYS A 295 33.94 4.97 -50.88
CA LYS A 295 33.65 4.94 -52.33
C LYS A 295 34.68 5.69 -53.16
N GLN A 296 35.11 6.87 -52.68
CA GLN A 296 36.16 7.63 -53.36
C GLN A 296 37.49 6.87 -53.37
N ALA A 297 37.89 6.30 -52.23
CA ALA A 297 39.12 5.51 -52.13
C ALA A 297 39.09 4.27 -53.03
N GLU A 298 37.96 3.58 -53.11
CA GLU A 298 37.75 2.44 -54.02
C GLU A 298 37.97 2.83 -55.48
N GLU A 299 37.43 3.98 -55.91
CA GLU A 299 37.63 4.48 -57.27
C GLU A 299 39.08 4.88 -57.53
N HIS A 300 39.75 5.53 -56.58
CA HIS A 300 41.18 5.81 -56.69
C HIS A 300 42.03 4.54 -56.82
N ILE A 301 41.73 3.50 -56.04
CA ILE A 301 42.40 2.20 -56.13
C ILE A 301 42.12 1.55 -57.49
N ARG A 302 40.88 1.63 -58.00
CA ARG A 302 40.51 1.11 -59.31
C ARG A 302 41.34 1.75 -60.42
N LEU A 303 41.45 3.08 -60.42
CA LEU A 303 42.25 3.83 -61.40
C LEU A 303 43.75 3.52 -61.27
N ALA A 304 44.26 3.42 -60.04
CA ALA A 304 45.67 3.10 -59.79
C ALA A 304 46.05 1.67 -60.20
N LYS A 305 45.11 0.72 -60.16
CA LYS A 305 45.31 -0.67 -60.59
C LYS A 305 45.31 -0.84 -62.11
N GLN A 306 44.81 0.13 -62.89
CA GLN A 306 44.82 0.02 -64.34
C GLN A 306 46.26 -0.02 -64.86
N LYS A 307 46.64 -1.13 -65.48
CA LYS A 307 47.94 -1.28 -66.14
C LYS A 307 47.84 -0.72 -67.55
N LYS A 308 48.57 0.38 -67.83
CA LYS A 308 48.63 0.96 -69.17
C LYS A 308 49.75 0.31 -69.97
N VAL A 309 49.44 -0.19 -71.17
CA VAL A 309 50.43 -0.80 -72.06
C VAL A 309 50.22 -0.31 -73.49
N ARG A 310 51.31 0.02 -74.19
CA ARG A 310 51.26 0.28 -75.63
C ARG A 310 51.66 -1.00 -76.35
N VAL A 311 50.84 -1.47 -77.28
CA VAL A 311 51.07 -2.70 -78.05
C VAL A 311 51.23 -2.33 -79.50
N SER A 312 52.29 -2.80 -80.14
CA SER A 312 52.53 -2.57 -81.56
C SER A 312 51.94 -3.73 -82.35
N LEU A 313 51.07 -3.46 -83.33
CA LEU A 313 50.45 -4.48 -84.18
C LEU A 313 50.95 -4.34 -85.62
N TYR A 314 51.67 -5.34 -86.11
CA TYR A 314 52.12 -5.41 -87.49
C TYR A 314 51.22 -6.34 -88.31
N SER A 315 50.47 -5.75 -89.24
CA SER A 315 49.83 -6.45 -90.36
C SER A 315 50.55 -6.00 -91.63
N GLY A 316 51.12 -6.95 -92.39
CA GLY A 316 51.70 -6.62 -93.70
C GLY A 316 50.64 -6.02 -94.65
N ASN A 317 51.06 -5.53 -95.83
CA ASN A 317 50.21 -4.80 -96.78
C ASN A 317 49.11 -5.63 -97.49
N HIS A 318 48.67 -6.75 -96.94
CA HIS A 318 47.66 -7.62 -97.51
C HIS A 318 46.26 -7.23 -97.00
N THR A 319 45.28 -7.07 -97.90
CA THR A 319 43.91 -6.63 -97.54
C THR A 319 43.26 -7.50 -96.47
N THR A 320 43.41 -8.83 -96.56
CA THR A 320 42.89 -9.78 -95.55
C THR A 320 43.53 -9.61 -94.17
N LEU A 321 44.82 -9.22 -94.12
CA LEU A 321 45.51 -8.95 -92.85
C LEU A 321 45.01 -7.65 -92.21
N MET A 322 44.75 -6.64 -93.03
CA MET A 322 44.23 -5.35 -92.55
C MET A 322 42.82 -5.49 -91.96
N GLU A 323 41.93 -6.20 -92.65
CA GLU A 323 40.58 -6.50 -92.14
C GLU A 323 40.63 -7.31 -90.83
N ALA A 324 41.42 -8.39 -90.81
CA ALA A 324 41.61 -9.21 -89.60
C ALA A 324 42.24 -8.41 -88.45
N SER A 325 43.17 -7.49 -88.73
CA SER A 325 43.81 -6.65 -87.72
C SER A 325 42.83 -5.68 -87.05
N ALA A 326 41.89 -5.11 -87.80
CA ALA A 326 40.88 -4.21 -87.26
C ALA A 326 39.89 -4.94 -86.34
N GLU A 327 39.43 -6.13 -86.75
CA GLU A 327 38.55 -6.97 -85.92
C GLU A 327 39.27 -7.48 -84.67
N LEU A 328 40.52 -7.93 -84.80
CA LEU A 328 41.32 -8.41 -83.68
C LEU A 328 41.58 -7.30 -82.67
N ASN A 329 41.91 -6.09 -83.14
CA ASN A 329 42.10 -4.93 -82.25
C ASN A 329 40.85 -4.65 -81.41
N LYS A 330 39.65 -4.69 -82.03
CA LYS A 330 38.39 -4.49 -81.32
C LYS A 330 38.15 -5.56 -80.25
N MET A 331 38.42 -6.83 -80.57
CA MET A 331 38.28 -7.94 -79.62
C MET A 331 39.28 -7.84 -78.46
N LEU A 332 40.54 -7.54 -78.76
CA LEU A 332 41.60 -7.39 -77.75
C LEU A 332 41.33 -6.21 -76.83
N CYS A 333 40.93 -5.06 -77.36
CA CYS A 333 40.58 -3.88 -76.55
C CYS A 333 39.46 -4.21 -75.54
N PHE A 334 38.39 -4.86 -76.00
CA PHE A 334 37.27 -5.23 -75.14
C PHE A 334 37.67 -6.25 -74.07
N HIS A 335 38.42 -7.29 -74.46
CA HIS A 335 38.84 -8.35 -73.55
C HIS A 335 39.83 -7.85 -72.48
N TRP A 336 40.79 -7.01 -72.87
CA TRP A 336 41.76 -6.41 -71.94
C TRP A 336 41.14 -5.37 -71.01
N GLU A 337 40.18 -4.57 -71.48
CA GLU A 337 39.44 -3.62 -70.64
C GLU A 337 38.66 -4.33 -69.53
N ALA A 338 38.02 -5.46 -69.84
CA ALA A 338 37.31 -6.29 -68.85
C ALA A 338 38.26 -6.86 -67.77
N LEU A 339 39.54 -7.05 -68.11
CA LEU A 339 40.57 -7.54 -67.20
C LEU A 339 41.37 -6.40 -66.51
N GLY A 340 41.01 -5.14 -66.73
CA GLY A 340 41.67 -3.98 -66.12
C GLY A 340 43.01 -3.60 -66.76
N ILE A 341 43.28 -4.06 -67.99
CA ILE A 341 44.46 -3.69 -68.79
C ILE A 341 44.04 -2.63 -69.79
N LEU A 342 44.55 -1.40 -69.62
CA LEU A 342 44.30 -0.31 -70.57
C LEU A 342 45.37 -0.35 -71.66
N ALA A 343 45.12 -1.15 -72.70
CA ALA A 343 46.01 -1.28 -73.83
C ALA A 343 45.72 -0.25 -74.93
N THR A 344 46.76 0.36 -75.48
CA THR A 344 46.68 1.15 -76.72
C THR A 344 47.38 0.37 -77.82
N VAL A 345 46.62 -0.08 -78.82
CA VAL A 345 47.17 -0.83 -79.95
C VAL A 345 47.51 0.15 -81.08
N GLU A 346 48.79 0.27 -81.40
CA GLU A 346 49.30 1.15 -82.45
C GLU A 346 49.75 0.32 -83.67
N PRO A 347 49.37 0.72 -84.90
CA PRO A 347 49.84 0.04 -86.09
C PRO A 347 51.35 0.22 -86.25
N CYS A 348 52.07 -0.88 -86.40
CA CYS A 348 53.49 -0.88 -86.71
C CYS A 348 53.65 -0.88 -88.23
N LEU A 349 54.27 0.16 -88.80
CA LEU A 349 54.49 0.26 -90.25
C LEU A 349 55.81 -0.39 -90.69
N ASP A 350 56.82 -0.38 -89.82
CA ASP A 350 58.10 -1.03 -90.07
C ASP A 350 58.53 -1.85 -88.84
N PRO A 351 58.31 -3.17 -88.84
CA PRO A 351 58.65 -4.03 -87.71
C PRO A 351 60.16 -4.22 -87.55
N LYS A 352 60.98 -3.83 -88.55
CA LYS A 352 62.45 -3.94 -88.50
C LYS A 352 63.08 -2.84 -87.65
N ALA A 353 62.41 -1.70 -87.53
CA ALA A 353 62.81 -0.58 -86.68
C ALA A 353 62.33 -0.74 -85.23
N HIS A 354 61.67 -1.85 -84.89
CA HIS A 354 61.10 -2.08 -83.56
C HIS A 354 62.19 -2.30 -82.51
N THR A 355 62.20 -1.47 -81.48
CA THR A 355 63.26 -1.43 -80.46
C THR A 355 63.01 -2.36 -79.26
N GLY A 356 61.99 -3.22 -79.31
CA GLY A 356 61.62 -4.14 -78.21
C GLY A 356 61.03 -3.44 -76.97
N THR A 357 60.79 -2.12 -77.04
CA THR A 357 60.28 -1.31 -75.93
C THR A 357 58.78 -1.46 -75.69
N THR A 358 58.06 -2.05 -76.64
CA THR A 358 56.63 -2.38 -76.56
C THR A 358 56.44 -3.81 -77.08
N PRO A 359 55.45 -4.56 -76.56
CA PRO A 359 55.13 -5.87 -77.10
C PRO A 359 54.67 -5.74 -78.55
N LEU A 360 55.24 -6.57 -79.43
CA LEU A 360 54.95 -6.59 -80.85
C LEU A 360 54.10 -7.81 -81.19
N ILE A 361 52.92 -7.58 -81.77
CA ILE A 361 52.04 -8.63 -82.32
C ILE A 361 52.18 -8.61 -83.83
N ILE A 362 52.57 -9.74 -84.43
CA ILE A 362 52.73 -9.92 -85.87
C ILE A 362 51.60 -10.80 -86.40
N LEU A 363 50.84 -10.31 -87.37
CA LEU A 363 49.82 -11.10 -88.05
C LEU A 363 50.42 -11.81 -89.27
N CYS A 364 50.29 -13.13 -89.29
CA CYS A 364 50.78 -14.01 -90.34
C CYS A 364 49.62 -14.84 -90.92
N ILE A 365 49.33 -14.71 -92.22
CA ILE A 365 48.35 -15.61 -92.87
C ILE A 365 49.02 -16.95 -93.17
N ASN A 366 48.38 -18.04 -92.76
CA ASN A 366 48.77 -19.39 -93.18
C ASN A 366 48.25 -19.66 -94.61
N ALA A 367 49.03 -19.26 -95.61
CA ALA A 367 48.62 -19.27 -97.02
C ALA A 367 49.23 -20.45 -97.81
N SER A 368 50.40 -20.94 -97.40
CA SER A 368 51.12 -22.02 -98.07
C SER A 368 51.62 -23.06 -97.07
N ARG A 369 52.85 -22.89 -96.58
CA ARG A 369 53.47 -23.78 -95.59
C ARG A 369 53.70 -22.96 -94.34
N LEU A 370 53.06 -23.35 -93.25
CA LEU A 370 53.11 -22.69 -91.94
C LEU A 370 54.51 -22.19 -91.56
N GLY A 371 55.53 -23.05 -91.65
CA GLY A 371 56.91 -22.66 -91.31
C GLY A 371 57.53 -21.63 -92.24
N THR A 372 57.23 -21.70 -93.54
CA THR A 372 57.70 -20.72 -94.53
C THR A 372 56.99 -19.38 -94.35
N ASP A 373 55.68 -19.40 -94.15
CA ASP A 373 54.88 -18.19 -93.98
C ASP A 373 55.26 -17.45 -92.70
N VAL A 374 55.44 -18.17 -91.59
CA VAL A 374 55.91 -17.58 -90.32
C VAL A 374 57.35 -17.09 -90.45
N SER A 375 58.24 -17.83 -91.14
CA SER A 375 59.62 -17.37 -91.40
C SER A 375 59.65 -16.09 -92.22
N ASN A 376 58.75 -15.94 -93.21
CA ASN A 376 58.64 -14.74 -94.02
C ASN A 376 58.06 -13.57 -93.22
N ALA A 377 57.02 -13.82 -92.41
CA ALA A 377 56.40 -12.81 -91.56
C ALA A 377 57.34 -12.28 -90.46
N THR A 378 58.28 -13.12 -90.02
CA THR A 378 59.31 -12.79 -89.01
C THR A 378 60.67 -12.42 -89.63
N GLN A 379 60.77 -12.35 -90.95
CA GLN A 379 62.04 -12.15 -91.63
C GLN A 379 62.62 -10.76 -91.32
N ASN A 380 63.84 -10.74 -90.77
CA ASN A 380 64.54 -9.53 -90.33
C ASN A 380 63.86 -8.80 -89.15
N ILE A 381 63.04 -9.49 -88.37
CA ILE A 381 62.53 -9.01 -87.09
C ILE A 381 63.32 -9.70 -85.98
N HIS A 382 63.73 -8.96 -84.95
CA HIS A 382 64.37 -9.54 -83.78
C HIS A 382 63.32 -10.30 -82.97
N CYS A 383 63.26 -11.62 -83.15
CA CYS A 383 62.34 -12.49 -82.42
C CYS A 383 62.88 -12.73 -80.99
N ASP A 384 62.21 -12.15 -80.01
CA ASP A 384 62.46 -12.38 -78.59
C ASP A 384 61.14 -12.53 -77.82
N GLN A 385 61.22 -12.55 -76.49
CA GLN A 385 60.08 -12.73 -75.61
C GLN A 385 59.08 -11.55 -75.65
N SER A 386 59.41 -10.44 -76.31
CA SER A 386 58.53 -9.31 -76.57
C SER A 386 57.72 -9.41 -77.86
N VAL A 387 57.90 -10.48 -78.64
CA VAL A 387 57.24 -10.68 -79.93
C VAL A 387 56.26 -11.86 -79.86
N ALA A 388 55.00 -11.63 -80.23
CA ALA A 388 53.98 -12.64 -80.42
C ALA A 388 53.61 -12.76 -81.91
N VAL A 389 53.50 -13.99 -82.40
CA VAL A 389 53.03 -14.25 -83.78
C VAL A 389 51.61 -14.80 -83.73
N VAL A 390 50.69 -14.10 -84.37
CA VAL A 390 49.31 -14.50 -84.56
C VAL A 390 49.16 -15.10 -85.96
N ILE A 391 48.89 -16.40 -86.00
CA ILE A 391 48.71 -17.18 -87.21
C ILE A 391 47.23 -17.17 -87.56
N LEU A 392 46.91 -16.47 -88.63
CA LEU A 392 45.58 -16.33 -89.17
C LEU A 392 45.25 -17.50 -90.09
N HIS A 393 44.35 -18.36 -89.64
CA HIS A 393 43.77 -19.43 -90.44
C HIS A 393 42.58 -18.89 -91.20
N HIS A 394 42.83 -18.48 -92.45
CA HIS A 394 41.79 -18.05 -93.38
C HIS A 394 41.02 -19.25 -93.96
N LYS A 395 40.23 -19.92 -93.12
CA LYS A 395 39.53 -21.19 -93.44
C LYS A 395 38.16 -21.23 -92.76
N GLU A 396 37.28 -22.07 -93.28
CA GLU A 396 36.03 -22.37 -92.59
C GLU A 396 36.26 -23.16 -91.29
N LEU A 397 35.33 -23.04 -90.33
CA LEU A 397 35.42 -23.64 -88.99
C LEU A 397 35.71 -25.15 -89.02
N HIS A 398 35.11 -25.89 -89.96
CA HIS A 398 35.29 -27.34 -90.11
C HIS A 398 36.67 -27.74 -90.67
N ALA A 399 37.42 -26.79 -91.24
CA ALA A 399 38.72 -26.98 -91.87
C ALA A 399 39.87 -26.38 -91.06
N LEU A 400 39.60 -25.96 -89.81
CA LEU A 400 40.62 -25.49 -88.88
C LEU A 400 41.59 -26.63 -88.50
N PRO A 401 42.85 -26.30 -88.20
CA PRO A 401 43.83 -27.31 -87.83
C PRO A 401 43.43 -28.01 -86.52
N SER A 402 43.62 -29.34 -86.49
CA SER A 402 43.36 -30.16 -85.29
C SER A 402 44.46 -30.06 -84.23
N GLN A 403 45.62 -29.50 -84.58
CA GLN A 403 46.74 -29.25 -83.68
C GLN A 403 47.16 -27.77 -83.73
N PRO A 404 47.60 -27.18 -82.61
CA PRO A 404 48.07 -25.80 -82.57
C PRO A 404 49.37 -25.64 -83.35
N SER A 405 49.52 -24.50 -84.03
CA SER A 405 50.68 -24.20 -84.88
C SER A 405 52.00 -24.19 -84.09
N GLU A 406 51.94 -23.81 -82.81
CA GLU A 406 53.06 -23.83 -81.87
C GLU A 406 53.75 -25.20 -81.79
N LYS A 407 52.99 -26.31 -81.88
CA LYS A 407 53.56 -27.67 -81.83
C LYS A 407 54.21 -28.09 -83.15
N LEU A 408 53.83 -27.46 -84.25
CA LEU A 408 54.33 -27.77 -85.60
C LEU A 408 55.59 -26.97 -85.95
N LEU A 409 55.86 -25.87 -85.24
CA LEU A 409 56.99 -24.98 -85.45
C LEU A 409 58.16 -25.35 -84.51
N VAL A 410 59.00 -26.32 -84.91
CA VAL A 410 60.04 -26.92 -84.05
C VAL A 410 61.42 -26.22 -84.13
N GLY A 411 61.56 -25.19 -84.97
CA GLY A 411 62.80 -24.42 -85.14
C GLY A 411 63.21 -23.57 -83.92
N ALA A 412 64.53 -23.40 -83.70
CA ALA A 412 65.06 -22.64 -82.57
C ALA A 412 64.61 -21.17 -82.56
N GLN A 413 64.40 -20.57 -83.73
CA GLN A 413 63.91 -19.20 -83.87
C GLN A 413 62.48 -19.00 -83.34
N TYR A 414 61.66 -20.05 -83.31
CA TYR A 414 60.27 -19.96 -82.82
C TYR A 414 60.17 -20.09 -81.30
N ARG A 415 61.16 -20.73 -80.66
CA ARG A 415 61.24 -20.84 -79.19
C ARG A 415 61.63 -19.52 -78.53
N GLN A 416 62.20 -18.60 -79.30
CA GLN A 416 62.60 -17.28 -78.80
C GLN A 416 61.41 -16.31 -78.73
N LEU A 417 60.31 -16.58 -79.46
CA LEU A 417 59.09 -15.80 -79.41
C LEU A 417 58.40 -15.88 -78.04
N GLY A 418 57.73 -14.81 -77.63
CA GLY A 418 56.96 -14.77 -76.39
C GLY A 418 55.62 -15.49 -76.48
N ALA A 419 55.00 -15.56 -77.67
CA ALA A 419 53.81 -16.37 -77.91
C ALA A 419 53.61 -16.71 -79.40
N ILE A 420 53.03 -17.89 -79.65
CA ILE A 420 52.50 -18.27 -80.97
C ILE A 420 51.02 -18.60 -80.79
N VAL A 421 50.17 -17.91 -81.54
CA VAL A 421 48.73 -17.88 -81.31
C VAL A 421 47.99 -18.19 -82.60
N ASP A 422 47.05 -19.12 -82.55
CA ASP A 422 46.21 -19.51 -83.69
C ASP A 422 44.89 -18.75 -83.64
N ILE A 423 44.52 -18.07 -84.73
CA ILE A 423 43.24 -17.38 -84.85
C ILE A 423 42.50 -17.86 -86.09
N ALA A 424 41.23 -18.23 -85.89
CA ALA A 424 40.30 -18.56 -86.94
C ALA A 424 39.62 -17.29 -87.46
N PHE A 425 39.72 -17.05 -88.77
CA PHE A 425 39.16 -15.90 -89.44
C PHE A 425 38.68 -16.28 -90.84
N LEU A 426 37.63 -15.65 -91.33
CA LEU A 426 37.26 -15.74 -92.75
C LEU A 426 36.80 -14.38 -93.23
N LYS A 427 37.31 -13.89 -94.36
CA LYS A 427 36.98 -12.55 -94.87
C LYS A 427 35.49 -12.27 -94.99
N THR A 428 34.67 -13.29 -95.28
CA THR A 428 33.21 -13.16 -95.40
C THR A 428 32.46 -13.23 -94.07
N LYS A 429 33.08 -13.74 -93.00
CA LYS A 429 32.43 -13.98 -91.70
C LYS A 429 33.10 -13.25 -90.52
N GLY A 430 34.27 -12.65 -90.74
CA GLY A 430 35.09 -12.06 -89.69
C GLY A 430 35.78 -13.11 -88.81
N LEU A 431 36.15 -12.69 -87.60
CA LEU A 431 36.66 -13.55 -86.54
C LEU A 431 35.56 -14.46 -85.98
N TYR A 432 35.85 -15.76 -85.87
CA TYR A 432 34.90 -16.72 -85.32
C TYR A 432 34.76 -16.60 -83.80
N ALA A 433 33.55 -16.83 -83.28
CA ALA A 433 33.32 -17.14 -81.88
C ALA A 433 33.54 -18.65 -81.66
N CYS A 434 34.76 -19.04 -81.33
CA CYS A 434 35.13 -20.44 -81.11
C CYS A 434 36.25 -20.56 -80.07
N ASP A 435 36.39 -21.76 -79.49
CA ASP A 435 37.41 -22.08 -78.48
C ASP A 435 38.83 -21.71 -78.89
N MET A 436 39.15 -21.78 -80.19
CA MET A 436 40.46 -21.39 -80.71
C MET A 436 40.72 -19.90 -80.48
N ASN A 437 39.74 -19.04 -80.78
CA ASN A 437 39.86 -17.60 -80.62
C ASN A 437 39.77 -17.17 -79.15
N GLU A 438 38.98 -17.84 -78.32
CA GLU A 438 38.97 -17.59 -76.86
C GLU A 438 40.34 -17.90 -76.24
N LYS A 439 40.90 -19.08 -76.53
CA LYS A 439 42.25 -19.45 -76.09
C LYS A 439 43.32 -18.52 -76.66
N ALA A 440 43.12 -18.01 -77.87
CA ALA A 440 44.02 -17.04 -78.48
C ALA A 440 44.04 -15.72 -77.69
N LEU A 441 42.88 -15.22 -77.28
CA LEU A 441 42.77 -14.03 -76.44
C LEU A 441 43.44 -14.25 -75.08
N ASP A 442 43.19 -15.37 -74.40
CA ASP A 442 43.82 -15.71 -73.13
C ASP A 442 45.36 -15.78 -73.25
N LYS A 443 45.87 -16.40 -74.34
CA LYS A 443 47.31 -16.47 -74.62
C LYS A 443 47.92 -15.09 -74.89
N LEU A 444 47.25 -14.25 -75.66
CA LEU A 444 47.70 -12.87 -75.91
C LEU A 444 47.67 -12.03 -74.63
N THR A 445 46.66 -12.22 -73.78
CA THR A 445 46.58 -11.60 -72.45
C THR A 445 47.73 -12.02 -71.55
N ALA A 446 48.06 -13.32 -71.50
CA ALA A 446 49.19 -13.83 -70.74
C ALA A 446 50.52 -13.26 -71.25
N PHE A 447 50.70 -13.20 -72.58
CA PHE A 447 51.87 -12.60 -73.22
C PHE A 447 52.04 -11.12 -72.83
N ILE A 448 50.99 -10.31 -72.96
CA ILE A 448 51.03 -8.89 -72.55
C ILE A 448 51.25 -8.75 -71.04
N SER A 449 50.62 -9.59 -70.21
CA SER A 449 50.79 -9.55 -68.76
C SER A 449 52.21 -9.89 -68.32
N ASN A 450 52.84 -10.86 -68.98
CA ASN A 450 54.24 -11.22 -68.74
C ASN A 450 55.18 -10.08 -69.15
N PHE A 451 54.91 -9.43 -70.29
CA PHE A 451 55.68 -8.24 -70.70
C PHE A 451 55.59 -7.11 -69.66
N ILE A 452 54.38 -6.83 -69.14
CA ILE A 452 54.18 -5.81 -68.09
C ILE A 452 54.84 -6.19 -66.75
N GLN A 453 55.10 -7.47 -66.48
CA GLN A 453 55.79 -7.91 -65.26
C GLN A 453 57.32 -7.90 -65.39
N GLN A 454 57.85 -7.95 -66.62
CA GLN A 454 59.28 -8.03 -66.91
C GLN A 454 59.95 -6.66 -67.14
N GLY A 455 59.17 -5.64 -67.54
CA GLY A 455 59.60 -4.24 -67.65
C GLY A 455 59.06 -3.42 -66.49
#